data_AF-A0A6B3H2A9-F1
#
_entry.id   AF-A0A6B3H2A9-F1
#
_cell.length_a   1.000
_cell.length_b   1.000
_cell.length_c   1.000
_cell.angle_alpha   90.00
_cell.angle_beta   90.00
_cell.angle_gamma   90.00
#
_symmetry.space_group_name_H-M   'P 1'
#
loop_
_entity.id
_entity.type
_entity.pdbx_description
1 polymer ?
#
loop_
_entity_poly.entity_id
_entity_poly.type
_entity_poly.pdbx_seq_one_letter_code
_entity_poly.pdbx_strand_id
1 'polypeptide(L)'
;SLSAACAAMTMTGRSTSALLFGRGAGTRQLMLETDQGFVLFTPAGVGAHLGVATDLDADVGLVAQQMQLLVAKIGAHLSSLPRDGAAAP
;
A
#
# COMPACT_ATOMS: atom_id res chain seq x y z
N SER A 1 14.31 -3.76 4.33
CA SER A 1 13.11 -4.19 5.09
C SER A 1 11.90 -4.17 4.17
N LEU A 2 10.82 -4.89 4.49
CA LEU A 2 9.56 -4.87 3.71
C LEU A 2 8.98 -3.45 3.59
N SER A 3 9.09 -2.64 4.64
CA SER A 3 8.64 -1.24 4.64
C SER A 3 9.32 -0.38 3.57
N ALA A 4 10.62 -0.54 3.36
CA ALA A 4 11.36 0.19 2.34
C ALA A 4 10.93 -0.22 0.92
N ALA A 5 10.74 -1.52 0.69
CA ALA A 5 10.25 -2.03 -0.58
C ALA A 5 8.82 -1.52 -0.88
N CYS A 6 7.92 -1.56 0.11
CA CYS A 6 6.57 -1.00 0.01
C CYS A 6 6.61 0.49 -0.38
N ALA A 7 7.43 1.29 0.31
CA ALA A 7 7.55 2.72 0.03
C ALA A 7 8.02 2.98 -1.40
N ALA A 8 9.08 2.29 -1.85
CA ALA A 8 9.60 2.42 -3.21
C ALA A 8 8.53 2.05 -4.26
N MET A 9 7.86 0.92 -4.10
CA MET A 9 6.87 0.46 -5.08
C MET A 9 5.63 1.35 -5.12
N THR A 10 5.12 1.80 -3.97
CA THR A 10 3.94 2.69 -3.92
C THR A 10 4.24 4.10 -4.47
N MET A 11 5.46 4.60 -4.29
CA MET A 11 5.92 5.84 -4.93
C MET A 11 5.97 5.71 -6.45
N THR A 12 6.61 4.65 -6.97
CA THR A 12 6.67 4.39 -8.40
C THR A 12 5.28 4.18 -8.98
N GLY A 13 4.43 3.39 -8.31
CA GLY A 13 3.05 3.16 -8.73
C GLY A 13 2.23 4.46 -8.85
N ARG A 14 2.41 5.40 -7.92
CA ARG A 14 1.78 6.73 -8.01
C ARG A 14 2.29 7.52 -9.20
N SER A 15 3.60 7.47 -9.46
CA SER A 15 4.21 8.13 -10.63
C SER A 15 3.70 7.53 -11.94
N THR A 16 3.68 6.20 -12.07
CA THR A 16 3.11 5.48 -13.21
C THR A 16 1.65 5.84 -13.43
N SER A 17 0.85 5.88 -12.36
CA SER A 17 -0.56 6.28 -12.44
C SER A 17 -0.70 7.71 -12.99
N ALA A 18 0.13 8.64 -12.53
CA ALA A 18 0.13 10.01 -13.04
C ALA A 18 0.56 10.12 -14.51
N LEU A 19 1.48 9.26 -14.96
CA LEU A 19 1.94 9.21 -16.36
C LEU A 19 0.88 8.65 -17.30
N LEU A 20 0.14 7.62 -16.87
CA LEU A 20 -0.85 6.92 -17.71
C LEU A 20 -2.23 7.57 -17.67
N PHE A 21 -2.60 8.18 -16.54
CA PHE A 21 -3.96 8.68 -16.29
C PHE A 21 -4.01 10.16 -15.88
N GLY A 22 -2.85 10.85 -15.84
CA GLY A 22 -2.73 12.26 -15.50
C GLY A 22 -2.53 12.54 -14.00
N ARG A 23 -2.07 13.74 -13.67
CA ARG A 23 -1.67 14.14 -12.29
C ARG A 23 -2.75 14.01 -11.21
N GLY A 24 -4.03 13.96 -11.59
CA GLY A 24 -5.16 13.77 -10.66
C GLY A 24 -5.49 12.32 -10.35
N ALA A 25 -4.82 11.36 -11.00
CA ALA A 25 -5.07 9.95 -10.81
C ALA A 25 -4.56 9.47 -9.43
N GLY A 26 -5.50 9.33 -8.50
CA GLY A 26 -5.24 8.76 -7.18
C GLY A 26 -5.09 7.25 -7.24
N THR A 27 -4.04 6.72 -6.61
CA THR A 27 -3.87 5.27 -6.44
C THR A 27 -4.69 4.79 -5.25
N ARG A 28 -5.62 3.84 -5.48
CA ARG A 28 -6.43 3.23 -4.40
C ARG A 28 -5.64 2.19 -3.61
N GLN A 29 -4.80 1.42 -4.31
CA GLN A 29 -3.94 0.38 -3.77
C GLN A 29 -2.90 -0.01 -4.83
N LEU A 30 -1.81 -0.62 -4.40
CA LEU A 30 -0.84 -1.27 -5.28
C LEU A 30 -1.07 -2.79 -5.21
N MET A 31 -1.03 -3.46 -6.35
CA MET A 31 -1.11 -4.93 -6.46
C MET A 31 0.07 -5.43 -7.29
N LEU A 32 0.80 -6.39 -6.73
CA LEU A 32 1.88 -7.11 -7.39
C LEU A 32 1.44 -8.57 -7.55
N GLU A 33 1.51 -9.07 -8.77
CA GLU A 33 1.32 -10.49 -9.08
C GLU A 33 2.69 -11.15 -9.28
N THR A 34 2.82 -12.37 -8.76
CA THR A 34 4.01 -13.21 -8.86
C THR A 34 3.60 -14.62 -9.22
N ASP A 35 4.57 -15.46 -9.58
CA ASP A 35 4.37 -16.89 -9.79
C ASP A 35 3.98 -17.66 -8.51
N GLN A 36 4.05 -17.01 -7.35
CA GLN A 36 3.71 -17.60 -6.05
C GLN A 36 2.45 -17.00 -5.43
N GLY A 37 1.82 -16.01 -6.07
CA GLY A 37 0.63 -15.34 -5.53
C GLY A 37 0.70 -13.83 -5.62
N PHE A 38 -0.06 -13.14 -4.76
CA PHE A 38 -0.29 -11.70 -4.85
C PHE A 38 0.20 -10.97 -3.60
N VAL A 39 0.69 -9.75 -3.79
CA VAL A 39 1.00 -8.81 -2.70
C VAL A 39 0.24 -7.51 -2.92
N LEU A 40 -0.52 -7.09 -1.93
CA LEU A 40 -1.32 -5.88 -1.96
C LEU A 40 -0.84 -4.89 -0.90
N PHE A 41 -0.71 -3.62 -1.27
CA PHE A 41 -0.50 -2.53 -0.33
C PHE A 41 -1.65 -1.52 -0.43
N THR A 42 -2.42 -1.41 0.66
CA THR A 42 -3.51 -0.43 0.79
C THR A 42 -3.06 0.71 1.72
N PRO A 43 -3.20 1.98 1.34
CA PRO A 43 -2.95 3.10 2.25
C PRO A 43 -3.78 2.92 3.52
N ALA A 44 -3.13 2.89 4.70
CA ALA A 44 -3.79 2.55 5.96
C ALA A 44 -3.84 3.72 6.96
N GLY A 45 -3.26 4.86 6.62
CA GLY A 45 -3.14 6.03 7.50
C GLY A 45 -1.96 6.89 7.07
N VAL A 46 -1.70 7.97 7.80
CA VAL A 46 -0.53 8.82 7.50
C VAL A 46 0.74 7.99 7.70
N GLY A 47 1.60 7.97 6.68
CA GLY A 47 2.88 7.25 6.73
C GLY A 47 2.78 5.73 6.76
N ALA A 48 1.60 5.12 6.56
CA ALA A 48 1.41 3.68 6.74
C ALA A 48 0.61 3.01 5.63
N HIS A 49 0.92 1.73 5.40
CA HIS A 49 0.21 0.85 4.48
C HIS A 49 -0.10 -0.48 5.18
N LEU A 50 -1.26 -1.05 4.87
CA LEU A 50 -1.59 -2.43 5.15
C LEU A 50 -1.06 -3.29 3.99
N GLY A 51 -0.12 -4.18 4.30
CA GLY A 51 0.40 -5.18 3.38
C GLY A 51 -0.25 -6.54 3.60
N VAL A 52 -0.74 -7.18 2.53
CA VAL A 52 -1.25 -8.56 2.57
C VAL A 52 -0.61 -9.36 1.44
N ALA A 53 -0.19 -10.59 1.74
CA ALA A 53 0.26 -11.56 0.76
C ALA A 53 -0.74 -12.73 0.72
N THR A 54 -0.98 -13.26 -0.46
CA THR A 54 -1.91 -14.38 -0.70
C THR A 54 -1.29 -15.39 -1.66
N ASP A 55 -1.77 -16.63 -1.63
CA ASP A 55 -1.50 -17.61 -2.68
C ASP A 55 -2.23 -17.27 -3.99
N LEU A 56 -1.93 -18.02 -5.05
CA LEU A 56 -2.49 -17.88 -6.39
C LEU A 56 -4.00 -18.21 -6.49
N ASP A 57 -4.51 -19.03 -5.59
CA ASP A 57 -5.90 -19.49 -5.56
C ASP A 57 -6.83 -18.54 -4.79
N ALA A 58 -6.28 -17.49 -4.18
CA ALA A 58 -7.05 -16.50 -3.46
C ALA A 58 -7.86 -15.60 -4.40
N ASP A 59 -9.09 -15.28 -4.00
CA ASP A 59 -9.87 -14.19 -4.63
C ASP A 59 -9.25 -12.84 -4.24
N VAL A 60 -8.34 -12.36 -5.09
CA VAL A 60 -7.62 -11.10 -4.89
C VAL A 60 -8.55 -9.88 -4.84
N GLY A 61 -9.70 -9.95 -5.52
CA GLY A 61 -10.72 -8.90 -5.49
C GLY A 61 -11.38 -8.81 -4.12
N LEU A 62 -11.76 -9.97 -3.55
CA LEU A 62 -12.31 -10.06 -2.20
C LEU A 62 -11.29 -9.61 -1.16
N VAL A 63 -10.02 -10.02 -1.28
CA VAL A 63 -8.94 -9.61 -0.37
C VAL A 63 -8.79 -8.09 -0.38
N ALA A 64 -8.69 -7.48 -1.56
CA ALA A 64 -8.63 -6.03 -1.71
C ALA A 64 -9.84 -5.31 -1.08
N GLN A 65 -11.05 -5.83 -1.28
CA GLN A 65 -12.27 -5.28 -0.69
C GLN A 65 -12.22 -5.35 0.84
N GLN A 66 -11.84 -6.50 1.41
CA GLN A 66 -11.75 -6.66 2.86
C GLN A 66 -10.67 -5.78 3.47
N MET A 67 -9.52 -5.61 2.79
CA MET A 67 -8.47 -4.66 3.20
C MET A 67 -9.00 -3.22 3.25
N GLN A 68 -9.76 -2.79 2.25
CA GLN A 68 -10.37 -1.45 2.24
C GLN A 68 -11.36 -1.27 3.40
N LEU A 69 -12.19 -2.28 3.69
CA LEU A 69 -13.09 -2.25 4.84
C LEU A 69 -12.32 -2.23 6.17
N LEU A 70 -11.24 -2.99 6.29
CA LEU A 70 -10.41 -3.02 7.49
C LEU A 70 -9.75 -1.66 7.74
N VAL A 71 -9.12 -1.08 6.72
CA VAL A 71 -8.54 0.26 6.80
C VAL A 71 -9.60 1.30 7.16
N ALA A 72 -10.78 1.26 6.56
CA ALA A 72 -11.85 2.19 6.89
C ALA A 72 -12.28 2.09 8.37
N LYS A 73 -12.22 0.90 8.96
CA LYS A 73 -12.60 0.66 10.36
C LYS A 73 -11.53 1.05 11.37
N ILE A 74 -10.25 0.81 11.08
CA ILE A 74 -9.17 0.95 12.07
C ILE A 74 -7.96 1.78 11.60
N GLY A 75 -8.01 2.43 10.43
CA GLY A 75 -6.86 3.10 9.82
C GLY A 75 -6.24 4.23 10.67
N ALA A 76 -7.04 4.90 11.51
CA ALA A 76 -6.50 5.87 12.47
C ALA A 76 -5.48 5.24 13.44
N HIS A 77 -5.67 3.97 13.82
CA HIS A 77 -4.75 3.22 14.67
C HIS A 77 -3.57 2.61 13.89
N LEU A 78 -3.66 2.54 12.57
CA LEU A 78 -2.61 2.00 11.70
C LEU A 78 -1.64 3.08 11.21
N SER A 79 -1.87 4.35 11.54
CA SER A 79 -1.00 5.46 11.15
C SER A 79 0.38 5.33 11.78
N SER A 80 1.42 5.55 10.97
CA SER A 80 2.80 5.62 11.45
C SER A 80 3.23 7.07 11.32
N LEU A 81 3.15 7.79 12.44
CA LEU A 81 3.73 9.13 12.49
C LEU A 81 5.21 9.06 12.10
N PRO A 82 5.74 10.10 11.45
CA PRO A 82 7.18 10.23 11.27
C PRO A 82 7.84 9.94 12.61
N ARG A 83 8.78 8.99 12.62
CA ARG A 83 9.64 8.82 13.79
C ARG A 83 10.33 10.17 13.95
N ASP A 84 10.24 10.81 15.11
CA ASP A 84 11.08 11.96 15.46
C ASP A 84 12.53 11.49 15.36
N GLY A 85 13.05 11.61 14.14
CA GLY A 85 14.28 11.00 13.71
C GLY A 85 15.34 12.06 13.77
N ALA A 86 16.09 12.02 14.87
CA ALA A 86 17.47 12.48 14.96
C ALA A 86 17.73 13.88 14.39
N ALA A 87 17.78 14.86 15.28
CA ALA A 87 18.74 15.94 15.07
C ALA A 87 20.11 15.32 14.74
N ALA A 88 20.66 15.68 13.58
CA ALA A 88 22.09 15.93 13.44
C ALA A 88 22.43 16.42 12.02
N PRO A 89 23.43 17.31 11.86
CA PRO A 89 24.13 18.13 12.86
C PRO A 89 23.55 19.54 13.02
#